data_AF-A0A6B3H1K4-F1
#
_entry.id   AF-A0A6B3H1K4-F1
#
_cell.length_a   1.000
_cell.length_b   1.000
_cell.length_c   1.000
_cell.angle_alpha   90.00
_cell.angle_beta   90.00
_cell.angle_gamma   90.00
#
_symmetry.space_group_name_H-M   'P 1'
#
loop_
_entity.id
_entity.type
_entity.pdbx_description
1 polymer ?
#
loop_
_entity_poly.entity_id
_entity_poly.type
_entity_poly.pdbx_seq_one_letter_code
_entity_poly.pdbx_strand_id
1 'polypeptide(L)'
;GVELPPTASAAFAQWPGFREESLELPVYWLCVGRFPQTFLPEVLGLNLAMELSGVGGTYRRARLALKAYGFSTRFVDIHNTIDNVATGHSAWAADAVDTLLASLPDAPGPGARADVWGRVRVGYRSLNPPRSVGARLAARRTRFTGRRR
;
A
#
# COMPACT_ATOMS: atom_id res chain seq x y z
N GLY A 1 7.42 -2.06 31.61
CA GLY A 1 6.92 -1.68 30.27
C GLY A 1 7.67 -0.46 29.79
N VAL A 2 7.43 -0.02 28.56
CA VAL A 2 7.98 1.25 28.04
C VAL A 2 6.99 2.36 28.38
N GLU A 3 7.44 3.41 29.06
CA GLU A 3 6.63 4.60 29.32
C GLU A 3 6.74 5.54 28.12
N LEU A 4 5.60 5.84 27.50
CA LEU A 4 5.51 6.69 26.32
C LEU A 4 4.91 8.05 26.71
N PRO A 5 5.38 9.15 26.11
CA PRO A 5 4.69 10.43 26.24
C PRO A 5 3.25 10.35 25.69
N PRO A 6 2.35 11.27 26.08
CA PRO A 6 1.01 11.34 25.51
C PRO A 6 1.04 11.44 23.97
N THR A 7 0.27 10.62 23.27
CA THR A 7 0.32 10.49 21.80
C THR A 7 0.05 11.78 21.03
N ALA A 8 -0.68 12.72 21.64
CA ALA A 8 -0.96 14.04 21.06
C ALA A 8 0.13 15.09 21.35
N SER A 9 1.19 14.75 22.08
CA SER A 9 2.24 15.70 22.49
C SER A 9 3.41 15.75 21.51
N ALA A 10 4.09 16.91 21.45
CA ALA A 10 5.35 17.04 20.73
C ALA A 10 6.43 16.08 21.27
N ALA A 11 6.42 15.81 22.57
CA ALA A 11 7.33 14.86 23.21
C ALA A 11 7.17 13.44 22.66
N PHE A 12 5.95 13.01 22.30
CA PHE A 12 5.73 11.74 21.65
C PHE A 12 6.36 11.73 20.26
N ALA A 13 6.09 12.76 19.44
CA ALA A 13 6.65 12.87 18.09
C ALA A 13 8.19 12.91 18.07
N GLN A 14 8.81 13.37 19.14
CA GLN A 14 10.27 13.47 19.31
C GLN A 14 10.85 12.33 20.17
N TRP A 15 10.06 11.30 20.50
CA TRP A 15 10.48 10.25 21.40
C TRP A 15 11.68 9.48 20.80
N PRO A 16 12.84 9.43 21.50
CA PRO A 16 14.08 8.86 20.93
C PRO A 16 14.03 7.34 20.75
N GLY A 17 12.99 6.67 21.27
CA GLY A 17 12.79 5.23 21.07
C GLY A 17 12.24 4.87 19.69
N PHE A 18 11.81 5.84 18.87
CA PHE A 18 11.46 5.57 17.49
C PHE A 18 12.69 5.28 16.66
N ARG A 19 12.65 4.15 15.94
CA ARG A 19 13.63 3.83 14.91
C ARG A 19 13.27 4.60 13.64
N GLU A 20 14.25 5.19 12.99
CA GLU A 20 14.04 5.94 11.74
C GLU A 20 13.40 5.05 10.66
N GLU A 21 13.82 3.79 10.58
CA GLU A 21 13.22 2.80 9.67
C GLU A 21 11.71 2.60 9.87
N SER A 22 11.20 2.81 11.10
CA SER A 22 9.76 2.70 11.40
C SER A 22 8.94 3.85 10.82
N LEU A 23 9.60 4.97 10.46
CA LEU A 23 8.96 6.17 9.89
C LEU A 23 8.98 6.18 8.36
N GLU A 24 9.82 5.37 7.71
CA GLU A 24 9.94 5.34 6.25
C GLU A 24 8.59 5.15 5.54
N LEU A 25 7.82 4.15 5.95
CA LEU A 25 6.55 3.82 5.31
C LEU A 25 5.46 4.88 5.57
N PRO A 26 5.22 5.33 6.81
CA PRO A 26 4.29 6.44 7.09
C PRO A 26 4.64 7.74 6.36
N VAL A 27 5.94 8.11 6.32
CA VAL A 27 6.39 9.31 5.61
C VAL A 27 6.16 9.16 4.11
N TYR A 28 6.46 8.00 3.53
CA TYR A 28 6.16 7.72 2.13
C TYR A 28 4.66 7.89 1.82
N TRP A 29 3.77 7.31 2.64
CA TRP A 29 2.33 7.46 2.47
C TRP A 29 1.89 8.92 2.55
N LEU A 30 2.41 9.68 3.52
CA LEU A 30 2.13 11.12 3.65
C LEU A 30 2.57 11.89 2.39
N CYS A 31 3.77 11.61 1.89
CA CYS A 31 4.32 12.27 0.70
C CYS A 31 3.46 12.02 -0.54
N VAL A 32 3.06 10.76 -0.79
CA VAL A 32 2.23 10.42 -1.96
C VAL A 32 0.81 10.97 -1.80
N GLY A 33 0.23 10.89 -0.60
CA GLY A 33 -1.09 11.43 -0.29
C GLY A 33 -1.18 12.96 -0.34
N ARG A 34 -0.06 13.68 -0.27
CA ARG A 34 -0.04 15.15 -0.32
C ARG A 34 -0.32 15.71 -1.72
N PHE A 35 -0.12 14.92 -2.78
CA PHE A 35 -0.32 15.34 -4.17
C PHE A 35 -1.26 14.38 -4.90
N PRO A 36 -2.53 14.24 -4.46
CA PRO A 36 -3.43 13.22 -4.97
C PRO A 36 -3.81 13.42 -6.44
N GLN A 37 -3.81 14.66 -6.93
CA GLN A 37 -4.06 14.93 -8.35
C GLN A 37 -2.88 14.49 -9.23
N THR A 38 -1.66 14.76 -8.77
CA THR A 38 -0.44 14.37 -9.47
C THR A 38 -0.26 12.86 -9.43
N PHE A 39 -0.41 12.23 -8.27
CA PHE A 39 -0.15 10.80 -8.04
C PHE A 39 -1.40 9.94 -8.00
N LEU A 40 -2.53 10.39 -8.59
CA LEU A 40 -3.80 9.65 -8.55
C LEU A 40 -3.62 8.16 -8.94
N PRO A 41 -2.94 7.81 -10.04
CA PRO A 41 -2.77 6.40 -10.41
C PRO A 41 -1.94 5.60 -9.38
N GLU A 42 -0.85 6.17 -8.86
CA GLU A 42 -0.04 5.53 -7.84
C GLU A 42 -0.80 5.37 -6.52
N VAL A 43 -1.60 6.35 -6.12
CA VAL A 43 -2.45 6.29 -4.93
C VAL A 43 -3.47 5.16 -5.04
N LEU A 44 -4.17 5.04 -6.18
CA LEU A 44 -5.13 3.96 -6.38
C LEU A 44 -4.46 2.59 -6.40
N GLY A 45 -3.29 2.48 -7.03
CA GLY A 45 -2.50 1.24 -7.00
C GLY A 45 -2.05 0.84 -5.59
N LEU A 46 -1.56 1.80 -4.81
CA LEU A 46 -1.15 1.59 -3.42
C LEU A 46 -2.34 1.19 -2.54
N ASN A 47 -3.48 1.86 -2.70
CA ASN A 47 -4.73 1.53 -2.02
C ASN A 47 -5.14 0.08 -2.30
N LEU A 48 -5.18 -0.32 -3.58
CA LEU A 48 -5.49 -1.69 -3.96
C LEU A 48 -4.53 -2.71 -3.33
N ALA A 49 -3.23 -2.41 -3.28
CA ALA A 49 -2.25 -3.29 -2.65
C ALA A 49 -2.48 -3.43 -1.14
N MET A 50 -2.87 -2.35 -0.45
CA MET A 50 -3.16 -2.36 0.98
C MET A 50 -4.40 -3.20 1.28
N GLU A 51 -5.49 -2.98 0.55
CA GLU A 51 -6.74 -3.71 0.74
C GLU A 51 -6.54 -5.21 0.49
N LEU A 52 -5.78 -5.56 -0.55
CA LEU A 52 -5.43 -6.96 -0.83
C LEU A 52 -4.41 -7.53 0.17
N SER A 53 -3.65 -6.72 0.90
CA SER A 53 -2.69 -7.23 1.90
C SER A 53 -3.38 -7.83 3.12
N GLY A 54 -4.62 -7.41 3.40
CA GLY A 54 -5.47 -8.03 4.41
C GLY A 54 -5.99 -9.40 3.97
N VAL A 55 -6.22 -9.56 2.67
CA VAL A 55 -6.66 -10.78 2.01
C VAL A 55 -5.47 -11.74 1.84
N GLY A 56 -5.44 -12.82 2.62
CA GLY A 56 -4.36 -13.83 2.50
C GLY A 56 -3.56 -14.08 3.78
N GLY A 57 -4.04 -13.59 4.92
CA GLY A 57 -3.61 -14.08 6.24
C GLY A 57 -2.51 -13.26 6.92
N THR A 58 -2.19 -12.06 6.43
CA THR A 58 -1.32 -11.11 7.14
C THR A 58 -1.95 -10.71 8.47
N TYR A 59 -3.22 -10.31 8.48
CA TYR A 59 -3.97 -10.04 9.70
C TYR A 59 -4.19 -11.29 10.56
N ARG A 60 -4.32 -12.48 9.95
CA ARG A 60 -4.36 -13.75 10.70
C ARG A 60 -3.05 -14.01 11.46
N ARG A 61 -1.89 -13.73 10.85
CA ARG A 61 -0.58 -13.82 11.52
C ARG A 61 -0.42 -12.78 12.61
N ALA A 62 -0.82 -11.54 12.35
CA ALA A 62 -0.83 -10.48 13.37
C ALA A 62 -1.71 -10.85 14.57
N ARG A 63 -2.90 -11.43 14.32
CA ARG A 63 -3.79 -11.95 15.36
C ARG A 63 -3.13 -13.00 16.24
N LEU A 64 -2.44 -13.97 15.64
CA LEU A 64 -1.73 -15.02 16.38
C LEU A 64 -0.61 -14.43 17.25
N ALA A 65 0.16 -13.48 16.72
CA ALA A 65 1.21 -12.80 17.47
C ALA A 65 0.64 -11.99 18.64
N LEU A 66 -0.37 -11.15 18.40
CA LEU A 66 -1.02 -10.35 19.46
C LEU A 66 -1.55 -11.25 20.58
N LYS A 67 -2.22 -12.35 20.23
CA LYS A 67 -2.72 -13.33 21.20
C LYS A 67 -1.57 -13.98 22.00
N ALA A 68 -0.46 -14.34 21.35
CA ALA A 68 0.69 -14.96 22.01
C ALA A 68 1.34 -14.05 23.06
N TYR A 69 1.31 -12.74 22.85
CA TYR A 69 1.85 -11.74 23.78
C TYR A 69 0.78 -11.13 24.72
N GLY A 70 -0.44 -11.65 24.74
CA GLY A 70 -1.52 -11.17 25.62
C GLY A 70 -2.11 -9.81 25.23
N PHE A 71 -1.89 -9.35 23.99
CA PHE A 71 -2.49 -8.12 23.47
C PHE A 71 -3.88 -8.36 22.87
N SER A 72 -4.72 -7.32 22.89
CA SER A 72 -6.04 -7.35 22.26
C SER A 72 -5.92 -7.55 20.74
N THR A 73 -6.73 -8.46 20.20
CA THR A 73 -6.82 -8.73 18.75
C THR A 73 -7.89 -7.89 18.06
N ARG A 74 -8.64 -7.06 18.80
CA ARG A 74 -9.83 -6.35 18.28
C ARG A 74 -9.55 -5.55 17.01
N PHE A 75 -8.38 -4.90 16.93
CA PHE A 75 -7.96 -4.13 15.76
C PHE A 75 -7.91 -5.00 14.49
N VAL A 76 -7.23 -6.15 14.55
CA VAL A 76 -7.06 -7.04 13.38
C VAL A 76 -8.32 -7.86 13.08
N ASP A 77 -9.13 -8.15 14.10
CA ASP A 77 -10.40 -8.86 13.92
C ASP A 77 -11.40 -8.00 13.14
N ILE A 78 -11.48 -6.70 13.42
CA ILE A 78 -12.34 -5.75 12.68
C ILE A 78 -11.90 -5.62 11.22
N HIS A 79 -10.60 -5.44 10.95
CA HIS A 79 -10.10 -5.30 9.57
C HIS A 79 -10.38 -6.55 8.73
N ASN A 80 -10.19 -7.75 9.28
CA ASN A 80 -10.53 -9.00 8.57
C ASN A 80 -12.01 -9.08 8.13
N THR A 81 -12.93 -8.47 8.88
CA THR A 81 -14.35 -8.47 8.52
C THR A 81 -14.71 -7.41 7.48
N ILE A 82 -13.97 -6.30 7.44
CA ILE A 82 -14.25 -5.15 6.57
C ILE A 82 -13.52 -5.29 5.22
N ASP A 83 -12.27 -5.76 5.22
CA ASP A 83 -11.40 -5.84 4.04
C ASP A 83 -11.62 -7.17 3.27
N ASN A 84 -12.86 -7.42 2.84
CA ASN A 84 -13.21 -8.61 2.06
C ASN A 84 -13.19 -8.35 0.54
N VAL A 85 -12.68 -9.31 -0.23
CA VAL A 85 -12.56 -9.27 -1.71
C VAL A 85 -13.92 -9.22 -2.42
N ALA A 86 -14.97 -9.81 -1.83
CA ALA A 86 -16.23 -9.98 -2.53
C ALA A 86 -17.13 -8.73 -2.52
N THR A 87 -17.16 -7.98 -1.42
CA THR A 87 -18.07 -6.81 -1.24
C THR A 87 -17.46 -5.69 -0.38
N GLY A 88 -16.19 -5.81 -0.01
CA GLY A 88 -15.50 -4.86 0.88
C GLY A 88 -14.58 -3.91 0.14
N HIS A 89 -13.72 -3.21 0.88
CA HIS A 89 -12.82 -2.19 0.35
C HIS A 89 -11.93 -2.67 -0.80
N SER A 90 -11.53 -3.95 -0.82
CA SER A 90 -10.78 -4.55 -1.93
C SER A 90 -11.53 -4.50 -3.26
N ALA A 91 -12.85 -4.74 -3.27
CA ALA A 91 -13.67 -4.65 -4.47
C ALA A 91 -13.77 -3.20 -4.96
N TRP A 92 -14.01 -2.25 -4.04
CA TRP A 92 -14.07 -0.83 -4.37
C TRP A 92 -12.72 -0.27 -4.85
N ALA A 93 -11.61 -0.78 -4.30
CA ALA A 93 -10.28 -0.38 -4.76
C ALA A 93 -10.00 -0.86 -6.18
N ALA A 94 -10.44 -2.06 -6.55
CA ALA A 94 -10.35 -2.56 -7.92
C ALA A 94 -11.25 -1.75 -8.87
N ASP A 95 -12.51 -1.52 -8.48
CA ASP A 95 -13.48 -0.73 -9.25
C ASP A 95 -13.00 0.72 -9.50
N ALA A 96 -12.36 1.35 -8.51
CA ALA A 96 -11.77 2.67 -8.68
C ALA A 96 -10.64 2.69 -9.72
N VAL A 97 -9.82 1.64 -9.78
CA VAL A 97 -8.78 1.48 -10.81
C VAL A 97 -9.41 1.27 -12.19
N ASP A 98 -10.42 0.41 -12.30
CA ASP A 98 -11.11 0.14 -13.56
C ASP A 98 -11.82 1.39 -14.08
N THR A 99 -12.48 2.14 -13.20
CA THR A 99 -13.13 3.42 -13.51
C THR A 99 -12.13 4.44 -14.04
N LEU A 100 -10.95 4.56 -13.42
CA LEU A 100 -9.87 5.43 -13.92
C LEU A 100 -9.46 5.01 -15.33
N LEU A 101 -9.16 3.73 -15.55
CA LEU A 101 -8.68 3.24 -16.85
C LEU A 101 -9.73 3.36 -17.97
N ALA A 102 -11.01 3.15 -17.63
CA ALA A 102 -12.12 3.27 -18.56
C ALA A 102 -12.33 4.72 -19.05
N SER A 103 -12.02 5.71 -18.22
CA SER A 103 -12.12 7.13 -18.60
C SER A 103 -11.03 7.63 -19.56
N LEU A 104 -10.01 6.80 -19.82
CA LEU A 104 -8.83 7.18 -20.61
C LEU A 104 -8.92 6.68 -22.06
N PRO A 105 -8.33 7.43 -23.01
CA PRO A 105 -8.28 7.03 -24.40
C PRO A 105 -7.39 5.79 -24.61
N ASP A 106 -7.80 4.95 -25.57
CA ASP A 106 -7.03 3.79 -26.03
C ASP A 106 -5.89 4.15 -26.98
N ALA A 107 -5.92 5.35 -27.56
CA ALA A 107 -4.91 5.80 -28.50
C ALA A 107 -3.55 6.07 -27.82
N PRO A 108 -2.42 5.76 -28.47
CA PRO A 108 -1.09 6.09 -27.95
C PRO A 108 -0.89 7.60 -27.78
N GLY A 109 -0.32 8.01 -26.65
CA GLY A 109 0.02 9.41 -26.35
C GLY A 109 0.26 9.62 -24.86
N PRO A 110 0.82 10.77 -24.44
CA PRO A 110 0.98 11.10 -23.02
C PRO A 110 -0.36 11.01 -22.29
N GLY A 111 -0.42 10.22 -21.22
CA GLY A 111 -1.67 10.00 -20.47
C GLY A 111 -2.58 8.93 -21.06
N ALA A 112 -2.14 8.18 -22.08
CA ALA A 112 -2.86 7.02 -22.58
C ALA A 112 -3.05 5.95 -21.49
N ARG A 113 -4.07 5.11 -21.66
CA ARG A 113 -4.41 4.02 -20.73
C ARG A 113 -3.21 3.17 -20.32
N ALA A 114 -2.31 2.85 -21.26
CA ALA A 114 -1.11 2.05 -21.00
C ALA A 114 -0.11 2.73 -20.05
N ASP A 115 0.08 4.05 -20.19
CA ASP A 115 0.99 4.82 -19.35
C ASP A 115 0.43 4.93 -17.93
N VAL A 116 -0.87 5.23 -17.80
CA VAL A 116 -1.56 5.31 -16.51
C VAL A 116 -1.58 3.95 -15.81
N TRP A 117 -1.84 2.86 -16.54
CA TRP A 117 -1.72 1.51 -15.99
C TRP A 117 -0.31 1.21 -15.47
N GLY A 118 0.72 1.67 -16.17
CA GLY A 118 2.10 1.60 -15.70
C GLY A 118 2.30 2.25 -14.33
N ARG A 119 1.67 3.40 -14.10
CA ARG A 119 1.71 4.15 -12.83
C ARG A 119 0.91 3.47 -11.72
N VAL A 120 -0.27 2.92 -12.02
CA VAL A 120 -1.04 2.09 -11.07
C VAL A 120 -0.18 0.93 -10.57
N ARG A 121 0.51 0.22 -11.47
CA ARG A 121 1.43 -0.87 -11.10
C ARG A 121 2.63 -0.41 -10.28
N VAL A 122 3.08 0.84 -10.44
CA VAL A 122 4.13 1.42 -9.59
C VAL A 122 3.62 1.58 -8.17
N GLY A 123 2.45 2.19 -8.00
CA GLY A 123 1.79 2.33 -6.69
C GLY A 123 1.54 1.00 -6.01
N TYR A 124 1.01 0.01 -6.74
CA TYR A 124 0.78 -1.32 -6.19
C TYR A 124 2.04 -1.96 -5.62
N ARG A 125 3.15 -1.84 -6.35
CA ARG A 125 4.43 -2.44 -5.95
C ARG A 125 5.15 -1.67 -4.84
N SER A 126 4.80 -0.41 -4.60
CA SER A 126 5.48 0.41 -3.59
C SER A 126 5.12 0.05 -2.16
N LEU A 127 4.04 -0.72 -1.92
CA LEU A 127 3.70 -1.24 -0.60
C LEU A 127 4.76 -2.19 -0.05
N ASN A 128 5.37 -3.01 -0.93
CA ASN A 128 6.39 -3.98 -0.57
C ASN A 128 7.57 -3.88 -1.56
N PRO A 129 8.38 -2.82 -1.48
CA PRO A 129 9.48 -2.64 -2.41
C PRO A 129 10.52 -3.75 -2.20
N PRO A 130 11.07 -4.34 -3.28
CA PRO A 130 12.06 -5.39 -3.16
C PRO A 130 13.32 -4.87 -2.44
N ARG A 131 13.60 -5.45 -1.26
CA ARG A 131 14.66 -4.98 -0.36
C ARG A 131 16.06 -5.34 -0.87
N SER A 132 16.23 -6.49 -1.54
CA SER A 132 17.52 -6.94 -2.05
C SER A 132 17.83 -6.45 -3.47
N VAL A 133 19.11 -6.24 -3.78
CA VAL A 133 19.58 -5.85 -5.11
C VAL A 133 19.13 -6.86 -6.18
N GLY A 134 19.20 -8.16 -5.88
CA GLY A 134 18.71 -9.22 -6.77
C GLY A 134 17.22 -9.12 -7.06
N ALA A 135 16.40 -8.84 -6.04
CA ALA A 135 14.96 -8.63 -6.22
C ALA A 135 14.65 -7.34 -6.99
N ARG A 136 15.43 -6.26 -6.80
CA ARG A 136 15.31 -5.02 -7.59
C ARG A 136 15.65 -5.24 -9.07
N LEU A 137 16.71 -6.01 -9.37
CA LEU A 137 17.11 -6.35 -10.74
C LEU A 137 16.08 -7.25 -11.43
N ALA A 138 15.52 -8.24 -10.73
CA ALA A 138 14.45 -9.09 -11.25
C ALA A 138 13.17 -8.28 -11.55
N ALA A 139 12.78 -7.37 -10.66
CA ALA A 139 11.64 -6.49 -10.87
C ALA A 139 11.83 -5.57 -12.10
N ARG A 140 13.06 -5.11 -12.38
CA ARG A 140 13.39 -4.33 -13.59
C ARG A 140 13.30 -5.17 -14.87
N ARG A 141 13.71 -6.44 -14.86
CA ARG A 141 13.62 -7.34 -16.04
C ARG A 141 12.17 -7.56 -16.49
N THR A 142 11.23 -7.71 -15.56
CA THR A 142 9.79 -7.85 -15.90
C THR A 142 9.17 -6.61 -16.55
N ARG A 143 9.79 -5.42 -16.44
CA ARG A 143 9.34 -4.21 -17.15
C ARG A 143 9.68 -4.23 -18.64
N PHE A 144 10.74 -4.94 -19.04
CA PHE A 144 11.21 -4.97 -20.43
C PHE A 144 10.58 -6.11 -21.26
N THR A 145 10.16 -7.20 -20.61
CA THR A 145 9.57 -8.35 -21.31
C THR A 145 8.10 -8.13 -21.70
N GLY A 146 7.38 -7.22 -21.03
CA GLY A 146 5.99 -6.88 -21.36
C GLY A 146 5.78 -5.96 -22.56
N ARG A 147 6.87 -5.55 -23.25
CA ARG A 147 6.84 -4.64 -24.41
C ARG A 147 7.11 -5.37 -25.74
N ARG A 148 7.18 -6.70 -25.71
CA ARG A 148 7.24 -7.58 -26.89
C ARG A 148 6.05 -8.53 -26.87
N ARG A 149 4.92 -8.05 -27.39
CA ARG A 149 3.88 -8.84 -28.07
C ARG A 149 2.94 -7.86 -28.75
#